data_AF-A0AA91IZ80-F1
#
_entry.id   AF-A0AA91IZ80-F1
#
_cell.length_a   1.000
_cell.length_b   1.000
_cell.length_c   1.000
_cell.angle_alpha   90.00
_cell.angle_beta   90.00
_cell.angle_gamma   90.00
#
_symmetry.space_group_name_H-M   'P 1'
#
loop_
_entity.id
_entity.type
_entity.pdbx_description
1 polymer ?
#
loop_
_entity_poly.entity_id
_entity_poly.type
_entity_poly.pdbx_seq_one_letter_code
_entity_poly.pdbx_strand_id
1 'polypeptide(L)'
;MANEALDIAVTEFVAAVEGRNRLGKALKEARQSVAQPLTRDRDAVKQYTAALISVYEKLRPELEVSYGNIASSGAAVIGLTTNANIVSPVQALMDTAVAERAESNKMHTRLQRLADAGAGRLVVLWNLLPTLLRALPREQQIQKNLTDLTSYYLLEMMDDDTSGDGS
;
A
#
# COMPACT_ATOMS: atom_id res chain seq x y z
N MET A 1 20.44 25.25 3.02
CA MET A 1 20.79 24.06 2.23
C MET A 1 20.25 22.76 2.82
N ALA A 2 20.32 22.51 4.14
CA ALA A 2 19.72 21.30 4.74
C ALA A 2 18.18 21.22 4.61
N ASN A 3 17.49 22.36 4.67
CA ASN A 3 16.02 22.41 4.60
C ASN A 3 15.48 22.05 3.20
N GLU A 4 16.16 22.48 2.12
CA GLU A 4 15.73 22.23 0.73
C GLU A 4 15.91 20.76 0.33
N ALA A 5 17.00 20.12 0.73
CA ALA A 5 17.20 18.69 0.48
C ALA A 5 16.19 17.82 1.24
N LEU A 6 15.85 18.21 2.47
CA LEU A 6 14.82 17.55 3.27
C LEU A 6 13.44 17.71 2.62
N ASP A 7 13.12 18.91 2.13
CA ASP A 7 11.85 19.20 1.45
C ASP A 7 11.63 18.37 0.19
N ILE A 8 12.66 18.28 -0.66
CA ILE A 8 12.64 17.41 -1.84
C ILE A 8 12.40 15.95 -1.42
N ALA A 9 13.14 15.46 -0.43
CA ALA A 9 13.03 14.07 0.03
C ALA A 9 11.65 13.76 0.63
N VAL A 10 11.08 14.67 1.42
CA VAL A 10 9.73 14.52 2.00
C VAL A 10 8.67 14.56 0.89
N THR A 11 8.79 15.46 -0.08
CA THR A 11 7.89 15.54 -1.24
C THR A 11 7.92 14.24 -2.06
N GLU A 12 9.10 13.71 -2.36
CA GLU A 12 9.26 12.44 -3.07
C GLU A 12 8.66 11.27 -2.28
N PHE A 13 8.86 11.25 -0.95
CA PHE A 13 8.28 10.24 -0.08
C PHE A 13 6.75 10.28 -0.08
N VAL A 14 6.16 11.46 0.09
CA VAL A 14 4.70 11.65 0.04
C VAL A 14 4.15 11.21 -1.32
N ALA A 15 4.80 11.62 -2.43
CA ALA A 15 4.39 11.21 -3.77
C ALA A 15 4.45 9.68 -3.96
N ALA A 16 5.46 9.01 -3.42
CA ALA A 16 5.56 7.55 -3.46
C ALA A 16 4.42 6.87 -2.69
N VAL A 17 4.06 7.38 -1.50
CA VAL A 17 2.93 6.86 -0.70
C VAL A 17 1.59 7.13 -1.38
N GLU A 18 1.39 8.31 -1.98
CA GLU A 18 0.20 8.59 -2.77
C GLU A 18 0.06 7.66 -3.98
N GLY A 19 1.15 7.43 -4.72
CA GLY A 19 1.20 6.49 -5.83
C GLY A 19 0.75 5.09 -5.39
N ARG A 20 1.29 4.61 -4.26
CA ARG A 20 0.87 3.35 -3.64
C ARG A 20 -0.62 3.34 -3.32
N ASN A 21 -1.16 4.41 -2.75
CA ASN A 21 -2.58 4.49 -2.38
C ASN A 21 -3.50 4.46 -3.61
N ARG A 22 -3.11 5.12 -4.70
CA ARG A 22 -3.84 5.06 -5.99
C ARG A 22 -3.85 3.63 -6.54
N LEU A 23 -2.69 2.95 -6.54
CA LEU A 23 -2.58 1.55 -6.97
C LEU A 23 -3.38 0.59 -6.06
N GLY A 24 -3.36 0.82 -4.75
CA GLY A 24 -4.15 0.06 -3.78
C GLY A 24 -5.66 0.19 -4.03
N LYS A 25 -6.12 1.40 -4.33
CA LYS A 25 -7.52 1.66 -4.73
C LYS A 25 -7.86 0.96 -6.05
N ALA A 26 -7.01 1.08 -7.07
CA ALA A 26 -7.19 0.38 -8.34
C ALA A 26 -7.27 -1.14 -8.17
N LEU A 27 -6.42 -1.72 -7.31
CA LEU A 27 -6.46 -3.15 -6.99
C LEU A 27 -7.76 -3.55 -6.26
N LYS A 28 -8.25 -2.71 -5.36
CA LYS A 28 -9.53 -2.93 -4.65
C LYS A 28 -10.70 -2.92 -5.64
N GLU A 29 -10.77 -1.92 -6.50
CA GLU A 29 -11.81 -1.79 -7.53
C GLU A 29 -11.76 -2.94 -8.55
N ALA A 30 -10.57 -3.27 -9.05
CA ALA A 30 -10.38 -4.38 -9.98
C ALA A 30 -10.75 -5.75 -9.38
N ARG A 31 -10.50 -5.97 -8.08
CA ARG A 31 -10.94 -7.20 -7.40
C ARG A 31 -12.46 -7.25 -7.25
N GLN A 32 -13.10 -6.12 -6.97
CA GLN A 32 -14.55 -6.02 -6.80
C GLN A 32 -15.31 -6.16 -8.12
N SER A 33 -14.69 -5.81 -9.25
CA SER A 33 -15.30 -5.98 -10.57
C SER A 33 -15.26 -7.42 -11.10
N VAL A 34 -14.46 -8.30 -10.49
CA VAL A 34 -14.48 -9.73 -10.83
C VAL A 34 -15.79 -10.35 -10.36
N ALA A 35 -16.60 -10.80 -11.31
CA ALA A 35 -17.90 -11.43 -11.05
C ALA A 35 -17.74 -12.68 -10.17
N GLN A 36 -18.28 -12.63 -8.95
CA GLN A 36 -18.25 -13.77 -8.05
C GLN A 36 -19.14 -14.91 -8.60
N PRO A 37 -18.69 -16.17 -8.56
CA PRO A 37 -19.51 -17.30 -8.95
C PRO A 37 -20.73 -17.39 -8.03
N LEU A 38 -21.92 -17.41 -8.66
CA LEU A 38 -23.22 -17.53 -7.98
C LEU A 38 -23.48 -18.94 -7.47
N THR A 39 -22.78 -19.93 -8.03
CA THR A 39 -22.88 -21.34 -7.68
C THR A 39 -21.52 -21.86 -7.25
N ARG A 40 -21.50 -22.99 -6.52
CA ARG A 40 -20.27 -23.72 -6.21
C ARG A 40 -19.77 -24.55 -7.40
N ASP A 41 -20.14 -24.15 -8.61
CA ASP A 41 -19.66 -24.80 -9.81
C ASP A 41 -18.14 -24.69 -9.91
N ARG A 42 -17.49 -25.81 -10.21
CA ARG A 42 -16.04 -25.92 -10.18
C ARG A 42 -15.41 -24.99 -11.23
N ASP A 43 -15.99 -24.95 -12.42
CA ASP A 43 -15.42 -24.20 -13.52
C ASP A 43 -15.62 -22.69 -13.32
N ALA A 44 -16.77 -22.30 -12.75
CA ALA A 44 -17.00 -20.93 -12.31
C ALA A 44 -15.99 -20.48 -11.22
N VAL A 45 -15.70 -21.32 -10.22
CA VAL A 45 -14.70 -21.00 -9.16
C VAL A 45 -13.28 -20.91 -9.73
N LYS A 46 -12.92 -21.77 -10.70
CA LYS A 46 -11.63 -21.68 -11.40
C LYS A 46 -11.50 -20.39 -12.20
N GLN A 47 -12.53 -20.04 -12.99
CA GLN A 47 -12.54 -18.81 -13.77
C GLN A 47 -12.41 -17.57 -12.88
N TYR A 48 -13.12 -17.55 -11.76
CA TYR A 48 -13.00 -16.49 -10.76
C TYR A 48 -11.60 -16.39 -10.16
N THR A 49 -11.01 -17.52 -9.78
CA THR A 49 -9.65 -17.57 -9.21
C THR A 49 -8.62 -17.09 -10.24
N ALA A 50 -8.73 -17.53 -11.50
CA ALA A 50 -7.86 -17.08 -12.58
C ALA A 50 -8.01 -15.58 -12.87
N ALA A 51 -9.23 -15.05 -12.85
CA ALA A 51 -9.49 -13.62 -13.01
C ALA A 51 -8.87 -12.80 -11.86
N LEU A 52 -8.98 -13.26 -10.61
CA LEU A 52 -8.30 -12.63 -9.48
C LEU A 52 -6.78 -12.68 -9.61
N ILE A 53 -6.19 -13.82 -10.02
CA ILE A 53 -4.75 -13.93 -10.28
C ILE A 53 -4.32 -12.89 -11.31
N SER A 54 -5.05 -12.78 -12.43
CA SER A 54 -4.78 -11.81 -13.49
C SER A 54 -4.82 -10.36 -12.99
N VAL A 55 -5.78 -10.01 -12.13
CA VAL A 55 -5.86 -8.69 -11.50
C VAL A 55 -4.60 -8.40 -10.67
N TYR A 56 -4.16 -9.35 -9.85
CA TYR A 56 -2.93 -9.21 -9.06
C TYR A 56 -1.70 -9.12 -9.96
N GLU A 57 -1.58 -9.95 -11.00
CA GLU A 57 -0.45 -9.95 -11.92
C GLU A 57 -0.30 -8.64 -12.69
N LYS A 58 -1.42 -8.00 -13.06
CA LYS A 58 -1.41 -6.71 -13.75
C LYS A 58 -0.87 -5.59 -12.89
N LEU A 59 -1.25 -5.52 -11.61
CA LEU A 59 -0.93 -4.39 -10.72
C LEU A 59 0.28 -4.64 -9.81
N ARG A 60 0.70 -5.90 -9.63
CA ARG A 60 1.83 -6.25 -8.76
C ARG A 60 3.14 -5.58 -9.17
N PRO A 61 3.55 -5.54 -10.45
CA PRO A 61 4.81 -4.90 -10.83
C PRO A 61 4.87 -3.43 -10.41
N GLU A 62 3.79 -2.69 -10.62
CA GLU A 62 3.68 -1.28 -10.24
C GLU A 62 3.65 -1.10 -8.72
N LEU A 63 2.95 -1.97 -7.99
CA LEU A 63 2.96 -1.98 -6.52
C LEU A 63 4.36 -2.27 -5.96
N GLU A 64 5.08 -3.23 -6.54
CA GLU A 64 6.44 -3.58 -6.13
C GLU A 64 7.42 -2.43 -6.33
N VAL A 65 7.34 -1.74 -7.48
CA VAL A 65 8.09 -0.50 -7.73
C VAL A 65 7.71 0.57 -6.70
N SER A 66 6.42 0.76 -6.43
CA SER A 66 5.94 1.75 -5.47
C SER A 66 6.43 1.47 -4.05
N TYR A 67 6.43 0.21 -3.59
CA TYR A 67 7.02 -0.16 -2.30
C TYR A 67 8.53 0.09 -2.25
N GLY A 68 9.25 -0.16 -3.36
CA GLY A 68 10.66 0.19 -3.48
C GLY A 68 10.90 1.70 -3.34
N ASN A 69 10.08 2.51 -4.00
CA ASN A 69 10.16 3.97 -3.95
C ASN A 69 9.89 4.50 -2.54
N ILE A 70 8.90 3.96 -1.82
CA ILE A 70 8.64 4.32 -0.41
C ILE A 70 9.85 3.99 0.47
N ALA A 71 10.48 2.84 0.26
CA ALA A 71 11.65 2.45 1.04
C ALA A 71 12.86 3.34 0.78
N SER A 72 13.15 3.67 -0.48
CA SER A 72 14.29 4.51 -0.85
C SER A 72 14.10 5.96 -0.41
N SER A 73 12.95 6.57 -0.71
CA SER A 73 12.64 7.95 -0.32
C SER A 73 12.51 8.11 1.19
N GLY A 74 11.94 7.13 1.90
CA GLY A 74 11.86 7.17 3.36
C GLY A 74 13.23 7.08 4.02
N ALA A 75 14.13 6.23 3.51
CA ALA A 75 15.52 6.18 3.96
C ALA A 75 16.27 7.50 3.72
N ALA A 76 15.99 8.20 2.61
CA ALA A 76 16.57 9.51 2.33
C ALA A 76 16.11 10.57 3.37
N VAL A 77 14.81 10.62 3.70
CA VAL A 77 14.29 11.52 4.74
C VAL A 77 14.95 11.24 6.10
N ILE A 78 15.00 9.98 6.53
CA ILE A 78 15.61 9.58 7.81
C ILE A 78 17.12 9.90 7.85
N GLY A 79 17.81 9.84 6.70
CA GLY A 79 19.21 10.23 6.59
C GLY A 79 19.47 11.73 6.71
N LEU A 80 18.45 12.57 6.48
CA LEU A 80 18.57 14.03 6.46
C LEU A 80 18.09 14.72 7.74
N THR A 81 17.30 14.04 8.56
CA THR A 81 16.79 14.60 9.82
C THR A 81 16.69 13.58 10.94
N THR A 82 16.93 14.02 12.17
CA THR A 82 16.67 13.25 13.39
C THR A 82 15.41 13.70 14.10
N ASN A 83 14.61 14.61 13.51
CA ASN A 83 13.37 15.09 14.10
C ASN A 83 12.38 13.93 14.23
N ALA A 84 12.07 13.53 15.47
CA ALA A 84 11.21 12.39 15.75
C ALA A 84 9.79 12.55 15.19
N ASN A 85 9.31 13.79 15.00
CA ASN A 85 8.00 14.08 14.42
C ASN A 85 7.96 13.80 12.90
N ILE A 86 9.11 13.75 12.22
CA ILE A 86 9.23 13.39 10.80
C ILE A 86 9.65 11.93 10.67
N VAL A 87 10.68 11.51 11.43
CA VAL A 87 11.25 10.17 11.36
C VAL A 87 10.24 9.10 11.76
N SER A 88 9.46 9.31 12.83
CA SER A 88 8.54 8.26 13.31
C SER A 88 7.39 7.97 12.32
N PRO A 89 6.70 8.98 11.74
CA PRO A 89 5.70 8.72 10.71
C PRO A 89 6.28 8.09 9.44
N VAL A 90 7.46 8.54 8.98
CA VAL A 90 8.14 7.96 7.80
C VAL A 90 8.45 6.49 8.03
N GLN A 91 9.04 6.14 9.17
CA GLN A 91 9.35 4.75 9.53
C GLN A 91 8.07 3.90 9.60
N ALA A 92 7.00 4.41 10.23
CA ALA A 92 5.72 3.68 10.32
C ALA A 92 5.10 3.41 8.95
N LEU A 93 5.22 4.34 8.01
CA LEU A 93 4.74 4.19 6.64
C LEU A 93 5.59 3.20 5.84
N MET A 94 6.92 3.21 6.00
CA MET A 94 7.82 2.21 5.43
C MET A 94 7.50 0.79 5.96
N ASP A 95 7.34 0.63 7.26
CA ASP A 95 7.00 -0.65 7.89
C ASP A 95 5.65 -1.18 7.39
N THR A 96 4.68 -0.27 7.22
CA THR A 96 3.37 -0.61 6.66
C THR A 96 3.49 -1.08 5.22
N ALA A 97 4.27 -0.39 4.38
CA ALA A 97 4.54 -0.78 3.00
C ALA A 97 5.18 -2.17 2.92
N VAL A 98 6.14 -2.48 3.80
CA VAL A 98 6.76 -3.82 3.90
C VAL A 98 5.73 -4.89 4.28
N ALA A 99 4.90 -4.63 5.28
CA ALA A 99 3.88 -5.58 5.73
C ALA A 99 2.84 -5.87 4.62
N GLU A 100 2.40 -4.84 3.91
CA GLU A 100 1.44 -4.99 2.81
C GLU A 100 2.03 -5.70 1.60
N ARG A 101 3.29 -5.42 1.25
CA ARG A 101 4.03 -6.16 0.22
C ARG A 101 4.06 -7.65 0.56
N ALA A 102 4.38 -8.00 1.80
CA ALA A 102 4.40 -9.38 2.26
C ALA A 102 3.01 -10.05 2.18
N GLU A 103 1.95 -9.35 2.59
CA GLU A 103 0.58 -9.90 2.50
C GLU A 103 0.09 -10.05 1.06
N SER A 104 0.41 -9.08 0.18
CA SER A 104 0.11 -9.17 -1.26
C SER A 104 0.75 -10.41 -1.89
N ASN A 105 2.03 -10.66 -1.59
CA ASN A 105 2.75 -11.83 -2.08
C ASN A 105 2.14 -13.14 -1.53
N LYS A 106 1.81 -13.20 -0.24
CA LYS A 106 1.10 -14.35 0.35
C LYS A 106 -0.25 -14.58 -0.34
N MET A 107 -1.02 -13.53 -0.63
CA MET A 107 -2.31 -13.63 -1.28
C MET A 107 -2.18 -14.22 -2.69
N HIS A 108 -1.25 -13.68 -3.48
CA HIS A 108 -1.01 -14.16 -4.83
C HIS A 108 -0.58 -15.64 -4.83
N THR A 109 0.36 -16.04 -3.96
CA THR A 109 0.74 -17.46 -3.82
C THR A 109 -0.42 -18.34 -3.38
N ARG A 110 -1.29 -17.86 -2.47
CA ARG A 110 -2.48 -18.61 -2.05
C ARG A 110 -3.44 -18.81 -3.22
N LEU A 111 -3.67 -17.78 -4.04
CA LEU A 111 -4.53 -17.86 -5.23
C LEU A 111 -3.97 -18.83 -6.27
N GLN A 112 -2.65 -18.81 -6.53
CA GLN A 112 -1.99 -19.78 -7.41
C GLN A 112 -2.19 -21.23 -6.93
N ARG A 113 -1.92 -21.50 -5.65
CA ARG A 113 -2.18 -22.82 -5.05
C ARG A 113 -3.64 -23.24 -5.13
N LEU A 114 -4.55 -22.28 -5.10
CA LEU A 114 -6.00 -22.51 -5.24
C LEU A 114 -6.34 -22.93 -6.67
N ALA A 115 -5.76 -22.27 -7.68
CA ALA A 115 -5.90 -22.65 -9.08
C ALA A 115 -5.36 -24.07 -9.36
N ASP A 116 -4.27 -24.45 -8.68
CA ASP A 116 -3.64 -25.77 -8.81
C ASP A 116 -4.35 -26.87 -8.01
N ALA A 117 -5.33 -26.52 -7.16
CA ALA A 117 -5.99 -27.46 -6.26
C ALA A 117 -7.08 -28.31 -6.96
N GLY A 118 -7.20 -29.57 -6.52
CA GLY A 118 -8.29 -30.46 -6.94
C GLY A 118 -9.69 -29.98 -6.51
N ALA A 119 -10.73 -30.48 -7.18
CA ALA A 119 -12.12 -30.02 -7.05
C ALA A 119 -12.65 -29.94 -5.60
N GLY A 120 -12.31 -30.91 -4.74
CA GLY A 120 -12.75 -30.91 -3.33
C GLY A 120 -12.10 -29.83 -2.46
N ARG A 121 -10.86 -29.41 -2.77
CA ARG A 121 -10.16 -28.34 -2.02
C ARG A 121 -10.59 -26.94 -2.47
N LEU A 122 -10.96 -26.78 -3.75
CA LEU A 122 -11.48 -25.53 -4.31
C LEU A 122 -12.75 -25.05 -3.58
N VAL A 123 -13.67 -25.97 -3.27
CA VAL A 123 -14.94 -25.63 -2.59
C VAL A 123 -14.72 -25.22 -1.13
N VAL A 124 -13.78 -25.84 -0.42
CA VAL A 124 -13.42 -25.47 0.96
C VAL A 124 -12.72 -24.11 0.98
N LEU A 125 -11.80 -23.89 0.05
CA LEU A 125 -11.06 -22.62 -0.07
C LEU A 125 -11.95 -21.46 -0.55
N TRP A 126 -12.99 -21.72 -1.34
CA TRP A 126 -14.02 -20.75 -1.70
C TRP A 126 -14.70 -20.13 -0.47
N ASN A 127 -15.02 -20.92 0.55
CA ASN A 127 -15.63 -20.40 1.78
C ASN A 127 -14.65 -19.55 2.61
N LEU A 128 -13.34 -19.68 2.39
CA LEU A 128 -12.29 -18.94 3.10
C LEU A 128 -11.81 -17.70 2.34
N LEU A 129 -12.08 -17.63 1.03
CA LEU A 129 -11.72 -16.53 0.13
C LEU A 129 -12.18 -15.15 0.63
N PRO A 130 -13.42 -14.97 1.13
CA PRO A 130 -13.86 -13.68 1.70
C PRO A 130 -13.00 -13.23 2.88
N THR A 131 -12.61 -14.16 3.76
CA THR A 131 -11.75 -13.89 4.92
C THR A 131 -10.33 -13.55 4.50
N LEU A 132 -9.80 -14.27 3.51
CA LEU A 132 -8.50 -13.99 2.92
C LEU A 132 -8.47 -12.59 2.28
N LEU A 133 -9.48 -12.24 1.50
CA LEU A 133 -9.55 -10.96 0.80
C LEU A 133 -9.78 -9.76 1.73
N ARG A 134 -10.42 -9.98 2.90
CA ARG A 134 -10.63 -8.94 3.94
C ARG A 134 -9.37 -8.55 4.70
N ALA A 135 -8.31 -9.36 4.66
CA ALA A 135 -7.07 -9.09 5.38
C ALA A 135 -6.27 -7.89 4.81
N LEU A 136 -6.70 -7.30 3.69
CA LEU A 136 -6.10 -6.11 3.08
C LEU A 136 -7.17 -5.02 2.84
N PRO A 137 -7.00 -3.72 3.21
CA PRO A 137 -5.85 -3.07 3.88
C PRO A 137 -6.20 -2.22 5.13
N ARG A 138 -5.17 -1.90 5.93
CA ARG A 138 -5.13 -0.90 7.02
C ARG A 138 -5.15 0.54 6.46
N GLU A 139 -6.03 0.81 5.48
CA GLU A 139 -6.15 2.08 4.75
C GLU A 139 -6.22 3.29 5.70
N GLN A 140 -6.96 3.15 6.81
CA GLN A 140 -7.09 4.20 7.82
C GLN A 140 -5.79 4.54 8.56
N GLN A 141 -4.90 3.55 8.79
CA GLN A 141 -3.63 3.81 9.47
C GLN A 141 -2.65 4.52 8.54
N ILE A 142 -2.63 4.17 7.25
CA ILE A 142 -1.81 4.85 6.24
C ILE A 142 -2.31 6.29 6.04
N GLN A 143 -3.62 6.48 5.92
CA GLN A 143 -4.21 7.82 5.79
C GLN A 143 -3.91 8.68 7.02
N LYS A 144 -4.09 8.13 8.23
CA LYS A 144 -3.76 8.86 9.47
C LYS A 144 -2.30 9.29 9.51
N ASN A 145 -1.36 8.37 9.28
CA ASN A 145 0.07 8.68 9.35
C ASN A 145 0.50 9.68 8.26
N LEU A 146 -0.13 9.62 7.08
CA LEU A 146 0.13 10.56 5.99
C LEU A 146 -0.44 11.95 6.31
N THR A 147 -1.66 12.03 6.88
CA THR A 147 -2.23 13.29 7.36
C THR A 147 -1.38 13.87 8.49
N ASP A 148 -0.97 13.07 9.48
CA ASP A 148 -0.13 13.53 10.58
C ASP A 148 1.22 14.09 10.09
N LEU A 149 1.86 13.41 9.12
CA LEU A 149 3.11 13.87 8.50
C LEU A 149 2.92 15.16 7.69
N THR A 150 1.93 15.21 6.79
CA THR A 150 1.66 16.40 5.97
C THR A 150 1.23 17.59 6.82
N SER A 151 0.41 17.38 7.86
CA SER A 151 -0.01 18.45 8.77
C SER A 151 1.15 18.99 9.61
N TYR A 152 2.03 18.12 10.12
CA TYR A 152 3.23 18.57 10.83
C TYR A 152 4.14 19.40 9.92
N TYR A 153 4.41 18.91 8.71
CA TYR A 153 5.32 19.57 7.77
C TYR A 153 4.77 20.92 7.27
N LEU A 154 3.46 21.04 7.06
CA LEU A 154 2.81 22.31 6.72
C LEU A 154 2.85 23.32 7.87
N LEU A 155 2.74 22.87 9.13
CA LEU A 155 2.84 23.75 10.31
C LEU A 155 4.26 24.26 10.53
N GLU A 156 5.27 23.40 10.37
CA GLU A 156 6.69 23.76 10.49
C GLU A 156 7.10 24.80 9.41
N MET A 157 6.58 24.68 8.18
CA MET A 157 6.79 25.68 7.13
C MET A 157 6.07 27.02 7.37
N MET A 158 4.94 27.03 8.09
CA MET A 158 4.23 28.27 8.43
C MET A 158 4.89 29.04 9.59
N ASP A 159 5.54 28.34 10.51
CA ASP A 159 6.29 28.94 11.63
C ASP A 159 7.61 29.57 11.14
N ASP A 160 8.23 29.02 10.08
CA ASP A 160 9.41 29.61 9.43
C ASP A 160 9.08 30.92 8.66
N ASP A 161 7.84 31.08 8.16
CA ASP A 161 7.39 32.29 7.44
C ASP A 161 6.88 33.41 8.35
N THR A 162 6.62 33.15 9.63
CA THR A 162 6.11 34.15 10.59
C THR A 162 7.18 34.73 11.53
N SER A 163 8.43 34.29 11.41
CA SER A 163 9.57 34.82 12.17
C SER A 163 10.30 35.99 11.47
N GLY A 164 9.71 36.56 10.42
CA GLY A 164 10.17 37.76 9.71
C GLY A 164 9.78 39.07 10.42
N ASP A 165 10.41 39.29 11.57
CA ASP A 165 10.74 40.54 12.25
C ASP A 165 9.82 41.77 12.02
N GLY A 166 9.01 42.03 13.04
CA GLY A 166 8.66 43.39 13.41
C GLY A 166 9.84 44.02 14.12
N SER A 167 10.53 44.94 13.45
CA SER A 167 11.37 45.99 14.03
C SER A 167 11.50 47.15 13.05
#